data_AF-A0A0Q5FF89-F1
#
_entry.id   AF-A0A0Q5FF89-F1
#
_cell.length_a   1.000
_cell.length_b   1.000
_cell.length_c   1.000
_cell.angle_alpha   90.00
_cell.angle_beta   90.00
_cell.angle_gamma   90.00
#
_symmetry.space_group_name_H-M   'P 1'
#
loop_
_entity.id
_entity.type
_entity.pdbx_description
1 polymer ?
#
loop_
_entity_poly.entity_id
_entity_poly.type
_entity_poly.pdbx_seq_one_letter_code
_entity_poly.pdbx_strand_id
1 'polypeptide(L)'
;MFMVTTNDIPGYRITQVLGEVMGLTVRSTDFGQGFTAGFRSLGGGEIPEFTQVMYEARQVVMGRMWAEAQQRGGNAIVAMRFDAGSIANFTEICAYGTAVVVEPLAPVAQPHPPVPPQA
;
A
#
# COMPACT_ATOMS: atom_id res chain seq x y z
N MET A 1 -6.25 2.72 -7.73
CA MET A 1 -5.15 2.80 -6.75
C MET A 1 -4.20 1.64 -7.03
N PHE A 2 -3.06 1.90 -7.67
CA PHE A 2 -2.12 0.85 -8.07
C PHE A 2 -0.86 0.96 -7.22
N MET A 3 -0.69 0.06 -6.25
CA MET A 3 0.47 0.08 -5.35
C MET A 3 1.00 -1.34 -5.20
N VAL A 4 2.33 -1.49 -5.19
CA VAL A 4 2.98 -2.78 -5.05
C VAL A 4 4.16 -2.69 -4.07
N THR A 5 4.46 -3.82 -3.43
CA THR A 5 5.63 -3.95 -2.55
C THR A 5 6.91 -4.27 -3.34
N THR A 6 6.80 -4.67 -4.60
CA THR A 6 7.92 -4.90 -5.52
C THR A 6 8.49 -3.58 -6.04
N ASN A 7 9.74 -3.59 -6.51
CA ASN A 7 10.36 -2.43 -7.15
C ASN A 7 9.85 -2.24 -8.59
N ASP A 8 9.51 -3.35 -9.25
CA ASP A 8 9.02 -3.38 -10.63
C ASP A 8 7.57 -3.85 -10.70
N ILE A 9 6.92 -3.56 -11.82
CA ILE A 9 5.53 -3.97 -12.10
C ILE A 9 5.53 -4.75 -13.43
N PRO A 10 5.61 -6.09 -13.40
CA PRO A 10 5.55 -6.91 -14.60
C PRO A 10 4.32 -6.59 -15.46
N GLY A 11 4.51 -6.49 -16.77
CA GLY A 11 3.46 -6.04 -17.71
C GLY A 11 3.34 -4.53 -17.84
N TYR A 12 4.12 -3.75 -17.07
CA TYR A 12 4.18 -2.29 -17.15
C TYR A 12 5.63 -1.82 -17.25
N ARG A 13 5.81 -0.61 -17.79
CA ARG A 13 7.08 0.13 -17.80
C ARG A 13 6.93 1.37 -16.93
N ILE A 14 7.87 1.59 -16.02
CA ILE A 14 8.00 2.87 -15.30
C ILE A 14 8.58 3.90 -16.28
N THR A 15 7.84 4.97 -16.55
CA THR A 15 8.24 6.05 -17.45
C THR A 15 8.77 7.26 -16.69
N GLN A 16 8.34 7.48 -15.45
CA GLN A 16 8.82 8.56 -14.58
C GLN A 16 8.86 8.13 -13.12
N VAL A 17 9.84 8.64 -12.38
CA VAL A 17 9.96 8.50 -10.92
C VAL A 17 9.73 9.87 -10.29
N LEU A 18 8.76 9.96 -9.38
CA LEU A 18 8.25 11.22 -8.81
C LEU A 18 8.68 11.40 -7.33
N GLY A 19 9.62 10.57 -6.89
CA GLY A 19 10.17 10.60 -5.55
C GLY A 19 9.33 9.85 -4.52
N GLU A 20 9.72 10.00 -3.27
CA GLU A 20 9.08 9.38 -2.12
C GLU A 20 7.73 10.05 -1.80
N VAL A 21 6.78 9.25 -1.35
CA VAL A 21 5.45 9.67 -0.87
C VAL A 21 5.10 8.88 0.39
N MET A 22 4.35 9.50 1.29
CA MET A 22 3.98 8.90 2.57
C MET A 22 2.55 9.23 2.99
N GLY A 23 2.00 8.36 3.82
CA GLY A 23 0.79 8.59 4.57
C GLY A 23 1.02 8.17 6.01
N LEU A 24 0.62 9.03 6.94
CA LEU A 24 0.88 8.82 8.37
C LEU A 24 -0.39 9.05 9.17
N THR A 25 -0.57 8.27 10.23
CA THR A 25 -1.64 8.49 11.22
C THR A 25 -1.14 8.13 12.61
N VAL A 26 -1.63 8.86 13.60
CA VAL A 26 -1.36 8.62 15.01
C VAL A 26 -2.69 8.37 15.71
N ARG A 27 -2.80 7.27 16.45
CA ARG A 27 -4.00 6.93 17.23
C ARG A 27 -3.64 6.84 18.71
N SER A 28 -4.48 7.41 19.57
CA SER A 28 -4.35 7.25 21.02
C SER A 28 -4.75 5.84 21.43
N THR A 29 -3.94 5.21 22.28
CA THR A 29 -4.25 3.92 22.92
C THR A 29 -5.49 4.03 23.83
N ASP A 30 -5.81 5.23 24.31
CA ASP A 30 -6.97 5.49 25.17
C ASP A 30 -8.31 5.43 24.41
N PHE A 31 -8.28 5.54 23.08
CA PHE A 31 -9.46 5.28 22.24
C PHE A 31 -9.92 3.81 22.31
N GLY A 32 -9.04 2.90 22.76
CA GLY A 32 -9.35 1.50 23.03
C GLY A 32 -9.87 1.21 24.45
N GLN A 33 -9.63 2.11 25.41
CA GLN A 33 -10.00 1.88 26.81
C GLN A 33 -11.51 1.76 27.04
N GLY A 34 -12.32 2.37 26.16
CA GLY A 34 -13.78 2.20 26.17
C GLY A 34 -14.27 0.80 25.78
N PHE A 35 -13.45 0.00 25.07
CA PHE A 35 -13.81 -1.36 24.61
C PHE A 35 -13.14 -2.48 25.43
N THR A 36 -12.02 -2.21 26.09
CA THR A 36 -11.22 -3.21 26.84
C THR A 36 -11.77 -3.64 28.20
N ALA A 37 -12.90 -3.10 28.68
CA ALA A 37 -13.47 -3.58 29.94
C ALA A 37 -14.01 -5.03 29.87
N GLY A 38 -14.21 -5.59 28.67
CA GLY A 38 -14.86 -6.89 28.48
C GLY A 38 -13.94 -8.11 28.29
N PHE A 39 -12.87 -8.01 27.50
CA PHE A 39 -12.06 -9.16 27.10
C PHE A 39 -10.62 -9.05 27.61
N ARG A 40 -10.46 -9.51 28.85
CA ARG A 40 -9.18 -9.82 29.49
C ARG A 40 -8.40 -10.80 28.59
N SER A 41 -7.21 -10.42 28.12
CA SER A 41 -6.29 -11.23 27.29
C SER A 41 -5.61 -12.37 28.06
N LEU A 42 -6.37 -13.15 28.83
CA LEU A 42 -5.86 -14.22 29.70
C LEU A 42 -5.22 -15.41 28.95
N GLY A 43 -5.01 -15.33 27.63
CA GLY A 43 -4.41 -16.38 26.82
C GLY A 43 -3.41 -15.92 25.74
N GLY A 44 -2.98 -14.66 25.73
CA GLY A 44 -1.94 -14.18 24.80
C GLY A 44 -2.31 -14.20 23.31
N GLY A 45 -3.61 -14.22 22.99
CA GLY A 45 -4.13 -14.25 21.61
C GLY A 45 -4.35 -12.87 20.98
N GLU A 46 -4.83 -12.89 19.74
CA GLU A 46 -5.29 -11.70 19.01
C GLU A 46 -6.42 -10.98 19.76
N ILE A 47 -6.44 -9.65 19.67
CA ILE A 47 -7.55 -8.80 20.15
C ILE A 47 -8.26 -8.25 18.90
N PRO A 48 -9.39 -8.84 18.47
CA PRO A 48 -10.02 -8.54 17.18
C PRO A 48 -10.33 -7.05 16.98
N GLU A 49 -10.74 -6.35 18.03
CA GLU A 49 -11.04 -4.91 17.98
C GLU A 49 -9.80 -4.09 17.66
N PHE A 50 -8.65 -4.44 18.24
CA PHE A 50 -7.38 -3.78 17.93
C PHE A 50 -6.89 -4.15 16.53
N THR A 51 -7.07 -5.40 16.11
CA THR A 51 -6.79 -5.80 14.73
C THR A 51 -7.61 -4.95 13.73
N GLN A 52 -8.90 -4.79 13.98
CA GLN A 52 -9.79 -3.96 13.15
C GLN A 52 -9.31 -2.50 13.10
N VAL A 53 -8.97 -1.91 14.24
CA VAL A 53 -8.40 -0.55 14.33
C VAL A 53 -7.11 -0.42 13.49
N MET A 54 -6.24 -1.44 13.49
CA MET A 54 -5.03 -1.46 12.67
C MET A 54 -5.34 -1.55 11.17
N TYR A 55 -6.32 -2.36 10.76
CA TYR A 55 -6.74 -2.42 9.36
C TYR A 55 -7.30 -1.09 8.86
N GLU A 56 -8.14 -0.43 9.65
CA GLU A 56 -8.66 0.90 9.31
C GLU A 56 -7.55 1.93 9.22
N ALA A 57 -6.60 1.91 10.15
CA ALA A 57 -5.46 2.81 10.12
C ALA A 57 -4.61 2.61 8.86
N ARG A 58 -4.40 1.36 8.42
CA ARG A 58 -3.75 1.05 7.13
C ARG A 58 -4.47 1.67 5.94
N GLN A 59 -5.81 1.57 5.87
CA GLN A 59 -6.58 2.19 4.79
C GLN A 59 -6.42 3.71 4.76
N VAL A 60 -6.44 4.36 5.93
CA VAL A 60 -6.26 5.81 6.04
C VAL A 60 -4.89 6.25 5.52
N VAL A 61 -3.81 5.59 5.95
CA VAL A 61 -2.46 5.97 5.52
C VAL A 61 -2.21 5.66 4.06
N MET A 62 -2.73 4.54 3.56
CA MET A 62 -2.68 4.20 2.13
C MET A 62 -3.39 5.25 1.28
N GLY A 63 -4.57 5.72 1.71
CA GLY A 63 -5.31 6.78 1.03
C GLY A 63 -4.55 8.11 1.01
N ARG A 64 -3.91 8.49 2.12
CA ARG A 64 -3.07 9.71 2.21
C ARG A 64 -1.86 9.64 1.29
N MET A 65 -1.12 8.53 1.34
CA MET A 65 0.04 8.27 0.47
C MET A 65 -0.36 8.29 -1.02
N TRP A 66 -1.49 7.67 -1.35
CA TRP A 66 -2.02 7.67 -2.71
C TRP A 66 -2.42 9.06 -3.19
N ALA A 67 -3.09 9.84 -2.34
CA ALA A 67 -3.46 11.22 -2.65
C ALA A 67 -2.21 12.07 -2.94
N GLU A 68 -1.15 11.91 -2.16
CA GLU A 68 0.14 12.57 -2.41
C GLU A 68 0.75 12.15 -3.75
N ALA A 69 0.76 10.85 -4.07
CA ALA A 69 1.22 10.36 -5.37
C ALA A 69 0.44 10.98 -6.54
N GLN A 70 -0.89 11.06 -6.41
CA GLN A 70 -1.75 11.68 -7.43
C GLN A 70 -1.47 13.17 -7.61
N GLN A 71 -1.23 13.91 -6.51
CA GLN A 71 -0.87 15.33 -6.57
C GLN A 71 0.43 15.58 -7.34
N ARG A 72 1.34 14.60 -7.34
CA ARG A 72 2.60 14.64 -8.10
C ARG A 72 2.47 14.13 -9.54
N GLY A 73 1.27 13.71 -9.96
CA GLY A 73 1.01 13.14 -11.28
C GLY A 73 1.28 11.62 -11.39
N GLY A 74 1.54 10.95 -10.26
CA GLY A 74 1.79 9.51 -10.21
C GLY A 74 0.52 8.70 -10.41
N ASN A 75 0.65 7.57 -11.11
CA ASN A 75 -0.43 6.60 -11.30
C ASN A 75 -0.14 5.23 -10.67
N ALA A 76 1.06 5.04 -10.11
CA ALA A 76 1.40 3.88 -9.31
C ALA A 76 2.40 4.22 -8.18
N ILE A 77 2.48 3.34 -7.17
CA ILE A 77 3.49 3.40 -6.10
C ILE A 77 4.21 2.04 -6.06
N VAL A 78 5.54 2.07 -6.11
CA VAL A 78 6.41 0.89 -5.99
C VAL A 78 7.17 0.90 -4.68
N ALA A 79 7.75 -0.25 -4.33
CA ALA A 79 8.52 -0.44 -3.10
C ALA A 79 7.75 -0.04 -1.83
N MET A 80 6.41 -0.17 -1.85
CA MET A 80 5.56 0.22 -0.73
C MET A 80 5.90 -0.57 0.53
N ARG A 81 6.00 0.11 1.67
CA ARG A 81 6.20 -0.48 3.00
C ARG A 81 5.25 0.14 4.01
N PHE A 82 5.08 -0.57 5.12
CA PHE A 82 4.49 -0.02 6.34
C PHE A 82 5.56 0.05 7.41
N ASP A 83 5.51 1.12 8.20
CA ASP A 83 6.18 1.21 9.49
C ASP A 83 5.13 1.45 10.58
N ALA A 84 5.43 0.98 11.78
CA ALA A 84 4.58 1.20 12.93
C ALA A 84 5.44 1.44 14.17
N GLY A 85 5.12 2.50 14.90
CA GLY A 85 5.83 2.91 16.10
C GLY A 85 4.86 3.19 17.24
N SER A 86 5.40 3.34 18.44
CA SER A 86 4.65 3.88 19.57
C SER A 86 5.46 4.95 20.29
N ILE A 87 4.78 6.02 20.68
CA ILE A 87 5.34 7.11 21.47
C ILE A 87 4.37 7.33 22.63
N ALA A 88 4.81 7.01 23.85
CA ALA A 88 3.96 7.01 25.04
C ALA A 88 2.67 6.21 24.84
N ASN A 89 1.50 6.85 24.96
CA ASN A 89 0.17 6.29 24.78
C ASN A 89 -0.39 6.49 23.36
N PHE A 90 0.48 6.65 22.37
CA PHE A 90 0.09 6.78 20.97
C PHE A 90 0.77 5.71 20.11
N THR A 91 0.01 5.18 19.16
CA THR A 91 0.51 4.31 18.10
C THR A 91 0.54 5.10 16.79
N GLU A 92 1.70 5.11 16.14
CA GLU A 92 1.90 5.63 14.80
C GLU A 92 1.85 4.50 13.79
N ILE A 93 1.18 4.74 12.66
CA ILE A 93 1.31 3.90 11.46
C ILE A 93 1.69 4.82 10.31
N CYS A 94 2.71 4.42 9.56
CA CYS A 94 3.18 5.08 8.36
C CYS A 94 3.13 4.09 7.19
N ALA A 95 2.64 4.53 6.04
CA ALA A 95 2.84 3.87 4.76
C ALA A 95 3.71 4.77 3.89
N TYR A 96 4.73 4.22 3.24
CA TYR A 96 5.59 4.98 2.34
C TYR A 96 5.98 4.14 1.14
N GLY A 97 6.41 4.82 0.07
CA GLY A 97 6.88 4.19 -1.16
C GLY A 97 7.38 5.22 -2.16
N THR A 98 7.62 4.78 -3.40
CA THR A 98 8.04 5.68 -4.48
C THR A 98 6.89 5.87 -5.47
N ALA A 99 6.45 7.11 -5.65
CA ALA A 99 5.46 7.45 -6.66
C ALA A 99 6.10 7.39 -8.06
N VAL A 100 5.39 6.79 -9.00
CA VAL A 100 5.84 6.59 -10.38
C VAL A 100 4.71 6.81 -11.37
N VAL A 101 5.07 7.05 -12.63
CA VAL A 101 4.18 6.91 -13.78
C VAL A 101 4.51 5.61 -14.49
N VAL A 102 3.50 4.78 -14.75
CA VAL A 102 3.62 3.53 -15.49
C VAL A 102 2.71 3.48 -16.71
N GLU A 103 3.17 2.77 -17.73
CA GLU A 103 2.43 2.46 -18.95
C GLU A 103 2.43 0.95 -19.21
N PRO A 104 1.32 0.35 -19.69
CA PRO A 104 1.30 -1.07 -20.06
C PRO A 104 2.33 -1.38 -21.15
N LEU A 105 3.03 -2.50 -21.02
CA LEU A 105 3.83 -3.03 -22.13
C LEU A 105 2.87 -3.44 -23.26
N ALA A 106 3.21 -3.08 -24.50
CA ALA A 106 2.43 -3.50 -25.68
C ALA A 106 2.22 -5.03 -25.65
N PRO A 107 1.06 -5.54 -26.10
CA PRO A 107 0.84 -6.97 -26.20
C PRO A 107 1.99 -7.58 -26.99
N VAL A 108 2.63 -8.61 -26.45
CA VAL A 108 3.62 -9.40 -27.21
C VAL A 108 2.89 -9.86 -28.46
N ALA A 109 3.32 -9.37 -29.63
CA ALA A 109 2.79 -9.85 -30.90
C ALA A 109 2.98 -11.36 -30.89
N GLN A 110 1.89 -12.13 -30.91
CA GLN A 110 2.00 -13.57 -31.06
C GLN A 110 2.76 -13.83 -32.37
N PRO A 111 3.75 -14.74 -32.38
CA PRO A 111 4.40 -15.12 -33.61
C PRO A 111 3.31 -15.51 -34.62
N HIS A 112 3.24 -14.77 -35.73
CA HIS A 112 2.34 -15.13 -36.83
C HIS A 112 2.73 -16.54 -37.26
N PRO A 113 1.82 -17.53 -37.27
CA PRO A 113 2.14 -18.85 -37.79
C PRO A 113 2.66 -18.70 -39.22
N PRO A 114 3.69 -19.48 -39.63
CA PRO A 114 4.23 -19.37 -40.97
C PRO A 114 3.10 -19.58 -41.99
N VAL A 115 2.96 -18.64 -42.92
CA VAL A 115 2.02 -18.77 -44.03
C VAL A 115 2.44 -20.00 -44.83
N PRO A 116 1.56 -21.00 -45.01
CA PRO A 116 1.90 -22.18 -45.79
C PRO A 116 2.26 -21.75 -47.23
N PRO A 117 3.25 -22.38 -47.87
CA PRO A 117 3.60 -22.06 -49.25
C PRO A 117 2.36 -22.24 -50.13
N GLN A 118 2.04 -21.21 -50.91
CA GLN A 118 0.96 -21.29 -51.89
C GLN A 118 1.39 -22.29 -52.97
N ALA A 119 0.54 -23.31 -53.17
CA ALA A 119 0.76 -24.39 -54.14
C ALA A 119 0.53 -23.92 -55.58
#